data_AF-E3ZQ67-F1
#
_entry.id   AF-E3ZQ67-F1
#
_cell.length_a   1.000
_cell.length_b   1.000
_cell.length_c   1.000
_cell.angle_alpha   90.00
_cell.angle_beta   90.00
_cell.angle_gamma   90.00
#
_symmetry.space_group_name_H-M   'P 1'
#
loop_
_entity.id
_entity.type
_entity.pdbx_description
1 polymer ?
#
loop_
_entity_poly.entity_id
_entity_poly.type
_entity_poly.pdbx_seq_one_letter_code
_entity_poly.pdbx_strand_id
1 'polypeptide(L)'
;MTTVIIILLIAAIALFVISFLQKGDNKQLEKELEDVASQWMQENFELKKRVSELEKAMKLDSPAIQIEQVPESPKVHELMKKQVITLYTSGIVASDIAEQSSLPKEEVEQIIEEYLKH
;
A
#
# COMPACT_ATOMS: atom_id res chain seq x y z
N MET A 1 -35.21 -40.70 41.80
CA MET A 1 -34.17 -41.62 41.29
C MET A 1 -34.42 -42.01 39.83
N THR A 2 -35.56 -42.62 39.50
CA THR A 2 -35.90 -43.07 38.13
C THR A 2 -36.07 -41.94 37.11
N THR A 3 -36.67 -40.81 37.49
CA THR A 3 -36.85 -39.64 36.60
C THR A 3 -35.52 -39.01 36.16
N VAL A 4 -34.55 -38.92 37.07
CA VAL A 4 -33.21 -38.41 36.77
C VAL A 4 -32.50 -39.32 35.76
N ILE A 5 -32.63 -40.64 35.91
CA ILE A 5 -32.06 -41.62 34.99
C ILE A 5 -32.66 -41.48 33.58
N ILE A 6 -33.97 -41.26 33.47
CA ILE A 6 -34.66 -41.07 32.18
C ILE A 6 -34.20 -39.77 31.48
N ILE A 7 -34.07 -38.67 32.22
CA ILE A 7 -33.59 -37.39 31.67
C ILE A 7 -32.14 -37.52 31.20
N LEU A 8 -31.30 -38.20 31.98
CA LEU A 8 -29.90 -38.45 31.61
C LEU A 8 -29.77 -39.31 30.36
N LEU A 9 -30.66 -40.31 30.21
CA LEU A 9 -30.72 -41.17 29.03
C LEU A 9 -31.10 -40.37 27.78
N ILE A 10 -32.13 -39.50 27.88
CA ILE A 10 -32.55 -38.63 26.77
C ILE A 10 -31.44 -37.64 26.42
N ALA A 11 -30.77 -37.05 27.42
CA ALA A 11 -29.64 -36.15 27.19
C ALA A 11 -28.47 -36.86 26.49
N ALA A 12 -28.16 -38.11 26.88
CA ALA A 12 -27.14 -38.91 26.21
C ALA A 12 -27.49 -39.21 24.75
N ILE A 13 -28.74 -39.58 24.48
CA ILE A 13 -29.23 -39.81 23.10
C ILE A 13 -29.18 -38.51 22.29
N ALA A 14 -29.61 -37.39 22.86
CA ALA A 14 -29.57 -36.09 22.20
C ALA A 14 -28.13 -35.66 21.86
N LEU A 15 -27.21 -35.77 22.81
CA LEU A 15 -25.79 -35.48 22.60
C LEU A 15 -25.15 -36.42 21.57
N PHE A 16 -25.56 -37.69 21.55
CA PHE A 16 -25.11 -38.65 20.55
C PHE A 16 -25.52 -38.21 19.14
N VAL A 17 -26.79 -37.85 18.94
CA VAL A 17 -27.30 -37.36 17.64
C VAL A 17 -26.58 -36.08 17.21
N ILE A 18 -26.37 -35.12 18.13
CA ILE A 18 -25.62 -33.88 17.85
C ILE A 18 -24.16 -34.18 17.46
N SER A 19 -23.53 -35.16 18.10
CA SER A 19 -22.15 -35.57 17.81
C SER A 19 -21.99 -36.15 16.40
N PHE A 20 -23.05 -36.74 15.81
CA PHE A 20 -23.00 -37.21 14.43
C PHE A 20 -23.10 -36.07 13.42
N LEU A 21 -23.85 -35.01 13.72
CA LEU A 21 -23.93 -33.82 12.86
C LEU A 21 -22.60 -33.05 12.83
N GLN A 22 -22.00 -32.80 13.99
CA GLN A 22 -20.79 -31.95 14.09
C GLN A 22 -19.53 -32.57 13.45
N LYS A 23 -19.50 -33.90 13.26
CA LYS A 23 -18.35 -34.60 12.69
C LYS A 23 -18.25 -34.46 11.16
N GLY A 24 -19.34 -34.01 10.50
CA GLY A 24 -19.39 -33.75 9.06
C GLY A 24 -18.82 -32.39 8.66
N ASP A 25 -19.22 -31.32 9.38
CA ASP A 25 -18.95 -29.93 8.96
C ASP A 25 -17.50 -29.49 9.18
N ASN A 26 -16.85 -29.98 10.24
CA ASN A 26 -15.49 -29.55 10.60
C ASN A 26 -14.45 -29.91 9.52
N LYS A 27 -14.62 -31.04 8.82
CA LYS A 27 -13.66 -31.50 7.81
C LYS A 27 -13.74 -30.73 6.50
N GLN A 28 -14.89 -30.12 6.21
CA GLN A 28 -15.11 -29.35 4.99
C GLN A 28 -14.56 -27.94 5.15
N LEU A 29 -14.78 -27.33 6.33
CA LEU A 29 -14.19 -26.04 6.71
C LEU A 29 -12.65 -26.10 6.76
N GLU A 30 -12.08 -27.18 7.27
CA GLU A 30 -10.63 -27.38 7.34
C GLU A 30 -10.00 -27.47 5.94
N LYS A 31 -10.69 -28.12 4.98
CA LYS A 31 -10.28 -28.17 3.57
C LYS A 31 -10.36 -26.82 2.88
N GLU A 32 -11.46 -26.09 3.06
CA GLU A 32 -11.62 -24.75 2.46
C GLU A 32 -10.57 -23.77 2.98
N LEU A 33 -10.22 -23.86 4.28
CA LEU A 33 -9.12 -23.10 4.86
C LEU A 33 -7.77 -23.47 4.26
N GLU A 34 -7.50 -24.77 4.06
CA GLU A 34 -6.23 -25.23 3.48
C GLU A 34 -6.10 -24.81 2.00
N ASP A 35 -7.17 -24.92 1.22
CA ASP A 35 -7.20 -24.46 -0.17
C ASP A 35 -6.98 -22.94 -0.27
N VAL A 36 -7.65 -22.15 0.57
CA VAL A 36 -7.48 -20.69 0.63
C VAL A 36 -6.08 -20.31 1.10
N ALA A 37 -5.53 -20.97 2.12
CA ALA A 37 -4.18 -20.71 2.61
C ALA A 37 -3.12 -21.03 1.54
N SER A 38 -3.30 -22.15 0.84
CA SER A 38 -2.43 -22.57 -0.26
C SER A 38 -2.45 -21.56 -1.41
N GLN A 39 -3.64 -21.14 -1.83
CA GLN A 39 -3.82 -20.15 -2.87
C GLN A 39 -3.21 -18.80 -2.48
N TRP A 40 -3.47 -18.33 -1.25
CA TRP A 40 -2.92 -17.06 -0.77
C TRP A 40 -1.39 -17.08 -0.66
N MET A 41 -0.79 -18.21 -0.26
CA MET A 41 0.67 -18.36 -0.24
C MET A 41 1.26 -18.27 -1.66
N GLN A 42 0.60 -18.91 -2.63
CA GLN A 42 1.02 -18.91 -4.02
C GLN A 42 0.91 -17.51 -4.66
N GLU A 43 -0.20 -16.81 -4.40
CA GLU A 43 -0.42 -15.44 -4.84
C GLU A 43 0.60 -14.47 -4.22
N ASN A 44 0.88 -14.58 -2.92
CA ASN A 44 1.92 -13.77 -2.27
C ASN A 44 3.31 -14.02 -2.87
N PHE A 45 3.64 -15.27 -3.18
CA PHE A 45 4.93 -15.59 -3.78
C PHE A 45 5.05 -14.96 -5.18
N GLU A 46 3.99 -15.03 -5.98
CA GLU A 46 3.96 -14.41 -7.30
C GLU A 46 4.06 -12.88 -7.22
N LEU A 47 3.33 -12.27 -6.29
CA LEU A 47 3.43 -10.83 -5.99
C LEU A 47 4.86 -10.44 -5.61
N LYS A 48 5.48 -11.18 -4.67
CA LYS A 48 6.88 -10.95 -4.27
C LYS A 48 7.84 -11.07 -5.45
N LYS A 49 7.61 -12.02 -6.35
CA LYS A 49 8.43 -12.21 -7.55
C LYS A 49 8.30 -11.02 -8.51
N ARG A 50 7.06 -10.60 -8.82
CA ARG A 50 6.78 -9.43 -9.67
C ARG A 50 7.39 -8.15 -9.08
N VAL A 51 7.24 -7.94 -7.76
CA VAL A 51 7.87 -6.80 -7.05
C VAL A 51 9.39 -6.89 -7.13
N SER A 52 9.99 -8.07 -6.94
CA SER A 52 11.44 -8.24 -7.04
C SER A 52 11.97 -8.02 -8.46
N GLU A 53 11.22 -8.43 -9.48
CA GLU A 53 11.55 -8.16 -10.88
C GLU A 53 11.48 -6.65 -11.19
N LEU A 54 10.46 -5.96 -10.68
CA LEU A 54 10.34 -4.51 -10.77
C LEU A 54 11.47 -3.78 -10.01
N GLU A 55 11.83 -4.24 -8.82
CA GLU A 55 12.97 -3.70 -8.06
C GLU A 55 14.29 -3.91 -8.81
N LYS A 56 14.47 -5.08 -9.44
CA LYS A 56 15.67 -5.36 -10.25
C LYS A 56 15.70 -4.50 -11.49
N ALA A 57 14.58 -4.34 -12.20
CA ALA A 57 14.47 -3.45 -13.35
C ALA A 57 14.81 -2.00 -12.95
N MET A 58 14.24 -1.51 -11.84
CA MET A 58 14.53 -0.17 -11.31
C MET A 58 15.98 -0.01 -10.85
N LYS A 59 16.59 -1.04 -10.24
CA LYS A 59 18.01 -1.04 -9.84
C LYS A 59 18.95 -1.15 -11.04
N LEU A 60 18.52 -1.74 -12.15
CA LEU A 60 19.26 -1.79 -13.42
C LEU A 60 19.12 -0.48 -14.20
N ASP A 61 17.96 0.18 -14.13
CA ASP A 61 17.71 1.55 -14.64
C ASP A 61 18.23 2.64 -13.71
N SER A 62 18.71 2.28 -12.51
CA SER A 62 19.55 3.13 -11.69
C SER A 62 21.00 2.78 -12.02
N PRO A 63 21.63 3.36 -13.06
CA PRO A 63 23.08 3.42 -13.03
C PRO A 63 23.41 4.06 -11.68
N ALA A 64 24.35 3.44 -10.96
CA ALA A 64 24.82 3.94 -9.67
C ALA A 64 24.77 5.47 -9.72
N ILE A 65 23.90 6.08 -8.91
CA ILE A 65 23.87 7.53 -8.73
C ILE A 65 25.17 7.85 -7.98
N GLN A 66 26.28 7.76 -8.70
CA GLN A 66 27.26 8.81 -8.68
C GLN A 66 26.42 10.07 -8.86
N ILE A 67 26.48 10.93 -7.86
CA ILE A 67 25.94 12.27 -7.89
C ILE A 67 26.78 13.02 -8.94
N GLU A 68 26.59 12.64 -10.20
CA GLU A 68 27.05 13.35 -11.35
C GLU A 68 25.80 14.08 -11.80
N GLN A 69 25.87 15.40 -11.68
CA GLN A 69 24.77 16.32 -11.93
C GLN A 69 24.12 15.99 -13.27
N VAL A 70 22.99 15.26 -13.22
CA VAL A 70 22.15 15.03 -14.39
C VAL A 70 21.55 16.38 -14.71
N PRO A 71 21.73 16.91 -15.94
CA PRO A 71 21.15 18.19 -16.30
C PRO A 71 19.63 18.04 -16.17
N GLU A 72 19.03 18.84 -15.29
CA GLU A 72 17.58 18.94 -15.13
C GLU A 72 16.94 18.98 -16.51
N SER A 73 16.15 17.96 -16.82
CA SER A 73 15.38 17.98 -18.07
C SER A 73 14.52 19.25 -18.06
N PRO A 74 14.49 20.05 -19.16
CA PRO A 74 13.82 21.35 -19.18
C PRO A 74 12.32 21.25 -18.82
N LYS A 75 11.70 20.09 -19.05
CA LYS A 75 10.30 19.83 -18.70
C LYS A 75 10.02 19.83 -17.20
N VAL A 76 10.95 19.33 -16.38
CA VAL A 76 10.77 19.30 -14.92
C VAL A 76 10.94 20.71 -14.37
N HIS A 77 11.98 21.42 -14.81
CA HIS A 77 12.22 22.81 -14.43
C HIS A 77 11.03 23.71 -14.82
N GLU A 78 10.47 23.56 -16.02
CA GLU A 78 9.26 24.29 -16.43
C GLU A 78 8.02 23.99 -15.58
N LEU A 79 7.84 22.74 -15.14
CA LEU A 79 6.73 22.37 -14.25
C LEU A 79 6.90 23.01 -12.88
N MET A 80 8.12 23.01 -12.34
CA MET A 80 8.43 23.65 -11.05
C MET A 80 8.25 25.16 -11.12
N LYS A 81 8.72 25.82 -12.19
CA LYS A 81 8.47 27.26 -12.44
C LYS A 81 6.97 27.58 -12.43
N LYS A 82 6.15 26.78 -13.13
CA LYS A 82 4.69 26.97 -13.16
C LYS A 82 4.05 26.80 -11.78
N GLN A 83 4.53 25.85 -10.99
CA GLN A 83 4.04 25.63 -9.63
C GLN A 83 4.34 26.84 -8.73
N VAL A 84 5.56 27.38 -8.78
CA VAL A 84 5.96 28.59 -8.03
C VAL A 84 5.08 29.79 -8.39
N ILE A 85 4.86 30.04 -9.69
CA ILE A 85 4.01 31.15 -10.16
C ILE A 85 2.56 30.97 -9.72
N THR A 86 2.05 29.73 -9.73
CA THR A 86 0.66 29.43 -9.29
C THR A 86 0.49 29.71 -7.80
N LEU A 87 1.46 29.30 -6.98
CA LEU A 87 1.42 29.55 -5.53
C LEU A 87 1.54 31.05 -5.22
N TYR A 88 2.41 31.77 -5.94
CA TYR A 88 2.57 33.21 -5.78
C TYR A 88 1.31 33.99 -6.18
N THR A 89 0.70 33.68 -7.33
CA THR A 89 -0.54 34.31 -7.78
C THR A 89 -1.75 33.97 -6.90
N SER A 90 -1.67 32.87 -6.14
CA SER A 90 -2.65 32.49 -5.11
C SER A 90 -2.52 33.31 -3.81
N GLY A 91 -1.50 34.17 -3.70
CA GLY A 91 -1.28 35.03 -2.53
C GLY A 91 -0.39 34.44 -1.44
N ILE A 92 0.37 33.37 -1.74
CA ILE A 92 1.30 32.74 -0.80
C ILE A 92 2.64 33.50 -0.83
N VAL A 93 3.24 33.71 0.35
CA VAL A 93 4.53 34.40 0.47
C VAL A 93 5.68 33.53 0.00
N ALA A 94 6.70 34.15 -0.59
CA ALA A 94 7.84 33.43 -1.21
C ALA A 94 8.59 32.49 -0.24
N SER A 95 8.62 32.81 1.06
CA SER A 95 9.20 31.93 2.09
C SER A 95 8.48 30.59 2.19
N ASP A 96 7.15 30.63 2.15
CA ASP A 96 6.31 29.45 2.34
C ASP A 96 6.29 28.61 1.07
N ILE A 97 6.43 29.25 -0.10
CA ILE A 97 6.60 28.57 -1.40
C ILE A 97 7.91 27.78 -1.42
N ALA A 98 9.00 28.34 -0.88
CA ALA A 98 10.29 27.64 -0.81
C ALA A 98 10.19 26.37 0.05
N GLU A 99 9.52 26.45 1.22
CA GLU A 99 9.28 25.30 2.08
C GLU A 99 8.36 24.26 1.42
N GLN A 100 7.29 24.70 0.76
CA GLN A 100 6.31 23.80 0.13
C GLN A 100 6.82 23.17 -1.18
N SER A 101 7.65 23.88 -1.93
CA SER A 101 8.19 23.42 -3.21
C SER A 101 9.54 22.71 -3.07
N SER A 102 10.11 22.63 -1.86
CA SER A 102 11.46 22.11 -1.60
C SER A 102 12.55 22.78 -2.47
N LEU A 103 12.31 24.04 -2.86
CA LEU A 103 13.24 24.84 -3.66
C LEU A 103 13.98 25.83 -2.76
N PRO A 104 15.25 26.15 -3.05
CA PRO A 104 15.96 27.19 -2.33
C PRO A 104 15.25 28.54 -2.53
N LYS A 105 15.24 29.34 -1.46
CA LYS A 105 14.52 30.62 -1.44
C LYS A 105 14.98 31.56 -2.56
N GLU A 106 16.27 31.53 -2.88
CA GLU A 106 16.89 32.32 -3.94
C GLU A 106 16.32 31.98 -5.33
N GLU A 107 16.03 30.71 -5.58
CA GLU A 107 15.46 30.26 -6.87
C GLU A 107 13.99 30.65 -6.99
N VAL A 108 13.23 30.59 -5.90
CA VAL A 108 11.84 31.05 -5.85
C VAL A 108 11.75 32.56 -6.11
N GLU A 109 12.63 33.35 -5.50
CA GLU A 109 12.69 34.80 -5.72
C GLU A 109 13.05 35.13 -7.16
N GLN A 110 14.00 34.41 -7.76
CA GLN A 110 14.40 34.59 -9.16
C GLN A 110 13.25 34.28 -10.14
N ILE A 111 12.49 33.20 -9.91
CA ILE A 111 11.34 32.82 -10.75
C ILE A 111 10.22 33.87 -10.66
N ILE A 112 9.96 34.40 -9.46
CA ILE A 112 8.94 35.44 -9.26
C ILE A 112 9.39 36.76 -9.91
N GLU A 113 10.66 37.14 -9.78
CA GLU A 113 11.20 38.34 -10.41
C GLU A 113 11.19 38.24 -11.95
N GLU A 114 11.50 37.07 -12.51
CA GLU A 114 11.38 36.77 -13.94
C GLU A 114 9.93 36.92 -14.43
N TYR A 115 8.94 36.48 -13.63
CA TYR A 115 7.52 36.64 -13.93
C TYR A 115 7.03 38.09 -13.84
N LEU A 116 7.54 38.89 -12.88
CA LEU A 116 7.15 40.30 -12.71
C LEU A 116 7.80 41.25 -13.73
N LYS A 117 8.95 40.86 -14.32
CA LYS A 117 9.63 41.62 -15.38
C LYS A 117 9.02 41.39 -16.77
N HIS A 118 8.25 40.32 -16.93
CA HIS A 118 7.55 39.97 -18.17
C HIS A 118 6.13 40.50 -18.20
#